data_AF-A0A061P053-F1
#
_entry.id   AF-A0A061P053-F1
#
_cell.length_a   1.000
_cell.length_b   1.000
_cell.length_c   1.000
_cell.angle_alpha   90.00
_cell.angle_beta   90.00
_cell.angle_gamma   90.00
#
_symmetry.space_group_name_H-M   'P 1'
#
loop_
_entity.id
_entity.type
_entity.pdbx_description
1 polymer ?
#
loop_
_entity_poly.entity_id
_entity_poly.type
_entity_poly.pdbx_seq_one_letter_code
_entity_poly.pdbx_strand_id
1 'polypeptide(L)'
;MNPSTQLPDTSGINYYEADQNLPFLLRQYVDSSSFEQLEPLLQQLGQVASEEIDPLASIADKHPPVLQTYDRRGEHVNEVSYHRVP
;
A
#
# COMPACT_ATOMS: atom_id res chain seq x y z
N MET A 1 6.44 -24.58 20.56
CA MET A 1 6.84 -23.35 19.82
C MET A 1 6.27 -23.50 18.43
N ASN A 2 5.10 -22.92 18.15
CA ASN A 2 4.48 -23.06 16.83
C ASN A 2 5.28 -22.19 15.85
N PRO A 3 5.75 -22.72 14.70
CA PRO A 3 6.35 -21.90 13.68
C PRO A 3 5.25 -20.95 13.20
N SER A 4 5.43 -19.67 13.50
CA SER A 4 4.60 -18.59 12.96
C SER A 4 4.43 -18.81 11.47
N THR A 5 3.20 -19.03 11.04
CA THR A 5 2.80 -19.13 9.64
C THR A 5 3.11 -17.78 8.98
N GLN A 6 4.37 -17.58 8.58
CA GLN A 6 4.73 -16.48 7.72
C GLN A 6 4.09 -16.81 6.37
N LEU A 7 3.03 -16.08 6.05
CA LEU A 7 2.53 -16.01 4.68
C LEU A 7 3.74 -15.71 3.77
N PRO A 8 3.81 -16.34 2.59
CA PRO A 8 4.86 -16.03 1.64
C PRO A 8 4.84 -14.52 1.38
N ASP A 9 6.03 -13.92 1.48
CA ASP A 9 6.23 -12.52 1.20
C ASP A 9 5.93 -12.25 -0.29
N THR A 10 5.24 -11.16 -0.57
CA THR A 10 4.88 -10.75 -1.94
C THR A 10 5.94 -9.86 -2.59
N SER A 11 7.07 -9.66 -1.89
CA SER A 11 8.21 -8.89 -2.35
C SER A 11 8.72 -9.36 -3.72
N GLY A 12 8.96 -8.40 -4.61
CA GLY A 12 9.47 -8.64 -5.96
C GLY A 12 8.45 -9.14 -6.99
N ILE A 13 7.18 -9.28 -6.62
CA ILE A 13 6.10 -9.62 -7.56
C ILE A 13 5.39 -8.33 -7.96
N ASN A 14 5.25 -8.07 -9.26
CA ASN A 14 4.43 -6.96 -9.73
C ASN A 14 2.94 -7.27 -9.48
N TYR A 15 2.26 -6.44 -8.71
CA TYR A 15 0.85 -6.70 -8.34
C TYR A 15 -0.11 -6.67 -9.52
N TYR A 16 0.18 -5.88 -10.56
CA TYR A 16 -0.62 -5.87 -11.78
C TYR A 16 -0.48 -7.19 -12.56
N GLU A 17 0.73 -7.75 -12.63
CA GLU A 17 0.98 -9.03 -13.30
C GLU A 17 0.46 -10.24 -12.50
N ALA A 18 0.45 -10.10 -11.16
CA ALA A 18 -0.06 -11.13 -10.27
C ALA A 18 -1.58 -11.34 -10.40
N ASP A 19 -2.35 -10.27 -10.69
CA ASP A 19 -3.79 -10.34 -10.89
C ASP A 19 -4.17 -10.40 -12.37
N GLN A 20 -4.38 -11.61 -12.89
CA GLN A 20 -4.82 -11.83 -14.26
C GLN A 20 -6.27 -11.35 -14.52
N ASN A 21 -7.09 -11.16 -13.48
CA ASN A 21 -8.47 -10.70 -13.64
C ASN A 21 -8.53 -9.20 -13.90
N LEU A 22 -7.58 -8.43 -13.37
CA LEU A 22 -7.53 -6.98 -13.56
C LEU A 22 -7.48 -6.56 -15.04
N PRO A 23 -6.52 -7.01 -15.87
CA PRO A 23 -6.50 -6.69 -17.30
C PRO A 23 -7.71 -7.27 -18.04
N PHE A 24 -8.24 -8.43 -17.61
CA PHE A 24 -9.46 -9.00 -18.18
C PHE A 24 -10.67 -8.08 -17.97
N LEU A 25 -10.86 -7.55 -16.76
CA LEU A 25 -11.95 -6.63 -16.44
C LEU A 25 -11.76 -5.28 -17.11
N LEU A 26 -10.55 -4.72 -17.11
CA LEU A 26 -10.27 -3.42 -17.72
C LEU A 26 -10.61 -3.40 -19.21
N ARG A 27 -10.32 -4.48 -19.95
CA ARG A 27 -10.71 -4.61 -21.38
C ARG A 27 -12.22 -4.63 -21.61
N GLN A 28 -13.02 -4.96 -20.59
CA GLN A 28 -14.48 -4.99 -20.68
C GLN A 28 -15.12 -3.64 -20.32
N TYR A 29 -14.49 -2.86 -19.42
CA TYR A 29 -15.06 -1.62 -18.87
C TYR A 29 -14.43 -0.34 -19.41
N VAL A 30 -13.28 -0.44 -20.06
CA VAL A 30 -12.54 0.70 -20.62
C VAL A 30 -12.46 0.53 -22.14
N ASP A 31 -12.54 1.64 -22.88
CA ASP A 31 -12.33 1.61 -24.32
C ASP A 31 -10.90 1.15 -24.65
N SER A 32 -10.72 0.50 -25.80
CA SER A 32 -9.45 -0.12 -26.16
C SER A 32 -8.30 0.89 -26.25
N SER A 33 -8.56 2.10 -26.74
CA SER A 33 -7.55 3.15 -26.85
C SER A 33 -7.07 3.68 -25.50
N SER A 34 -7.97 3.81 -24.53
CA SER A 34 -7.63 4.20 -23.17
C SER A 34 -6.94 3.06 -22.43
N PHE A 35 -7.35 1.81 -22.67
CA PHE A 35 -6.69 0.64 -22.08
C PHE A 35 -5.21 0.56 -22.51
N GLU A 36 -4.92 0.74 -23.80
CA GLU A 36 -3.54 0.75 -24.32
C GLU A 36 -2.66 1.83 -23.67
N GLN A 37 -3.25 2.96 -23.27
CA GLN A 37 -2.54 4.04 -22.57
C GLN A 37 -2.37 3.76 -21.07
N LEU A 38 -3.36 3.12 -20.44
CA LEU A 38 -3.39 2.86 -19.00
C LEU A 38 -2.57 1.64 -18.60
N GLU A 39 -2.55 0.59 -19.42
CA GLU A 39 -1.84 -0.67 -19.15
C GLU A 39 -0.38 -0.47 -18.70
N PRO A 40 0.47 0.31 -19.39
CA PRO A 40 1.85 0.53 -18.95
C PRO A 40 1.94 1.30 -17.62
N LEU A 41 1.02 2.23 -17.35
CA LEU A 41 0.97 2.97 -16.09
C LEU A 41 0.57 2.05 -14.92
N LEU A 42 -0.37 1.14 -15.16
CA LEU A 42 -0.82 0.18 -14.16
C LEU A 42 0.25 -0.88 -13.87
N GLN A 43 1.02 -1.31 -14.88
CA GLN A 43 2.19 -2.15 -14.68
C GLN A 43 3.26 -1.45 -13.83
N GLN A 44 3.57 -0.18 -14.13
CA GLN A 44 4.52 0.60 -13.32
C GLN A 44 4.02 0.79 -11.88
N LEU A 45 2.73 1.11 -11.71
CA LEU A 45 2.11 1.23 -10.41
C LEU A 45 2.16 -0.10 -9.63
N GLY A 46 1.91 -1.22 -10.30
CA GLY A 46 2.01 -2.54 -9.70
C GLY A 46 3.40 -2.89 -9.20
N GLN A 47 4.45 -2.35 -9.84
CA GLN A 47 5.83 -2.49 -9.38
C GLN A 47 6.11 -1.62 -8.15
N VAL A 48 5.77 -0.33 -8.21
CA VAL A 48 5.96 0.61 -7.09
C VAL A 48 5.16 0.15 -5.87
N ALA A 49 3.97 -0.41 -6.09
CA ALA A 49 3.13 -0.93 -5.03
C ALA A 49 3.82 -2.05 -4.24
N SER A 50 4.51 -2.98 -4.92
CA SER A 50 5.16 -4.11 -4.25
C SER A 50 6.57 -3.79 -3.74
N GLU A 51 7.32 -2.92 -4.41
CA GLU A 51 8.70 -2.62 -4.04
C GLU A 51 8.83 -1.48 -3.02
N GLU A 52 7.94 -0.49 -3.07
CA GLU A 52 8.04 0.72 -2.26
C GLU A 52 6.88 0.84 -1.28
N ILE A 53 5.63 0.74 -1.76
CA ILE A 53 4.46 1.01 -0.93
C ILE A 53 4.23 -0.08 0.11
N ASP A 54 4.31 -1.36 -0.25
CA ASP A 54 4.05 -2.47 0.67
C ASP A 54 5.05 -2.49 1.86
N PRO A 55 6.37 -2.29 1.66
CA PRO A 55 7.29 -2.11 2.77
C PRO A 55 6.96 -0.92 3.67
N LEU A 56 6.60 0.24 3.09
CA LEU A 56 6.23 1.44 3.86
C LEU A 56 4.92 1.21 4.64
N ALA A 57 3.95 0.51 4.05
CA ALA A 57 2.71 0.13 4.71
C ALA A 57 2.98 -0.79 5.90
N SER A 58 3.88 -1.77 5.75
CA SER A 58 4.31 -2.64 6.86
C SER A 58 4.93 -1.85 8.02
N ILE A 59 5.68 -0.78 7.73
CA ILE A 59 6.23 0.12 8.76
C ILE A 59 5.10 0.91 9.42
N ALA A 60 4.19 1.48 8.64
CA ALA A 60 3.05 2.26 9.15
C ALA A 60 2.15 1.41 10.07
N ASP A 61 1.85 0.17 9.70
CA ASP A 61 1.06 -0.76 10.50
C ASP A 61 1.71 -1.08 11.85
N LYS A 62 3.04 -1.16 11.89
CA LYS A 62 3.82 -1.35 13.12
C LYS A 62 3.89 -0.09 13.98
N HIS A 63 3.64 1.08 13.40
CA HIS A 63 3.72 2.38 14.05
C HIS A 63 2.41 3.16 13.91
N PRO A 64 1.31 2.67 14.51
CA PRO A 64 0.00 3.30 14.38
C PRO A 64 0.00 4.72 14.95
N PRO A 65 -0.90 5.59 14.46
CA PRO A 65 -1.01 6.95 14.95
C PRO A 65 -1.39 6.98 16.44
N VAL A 66 -0.79 7.94 17.16
CA VAL A 66 -1.03 8.14 18.60
C VAL A 66 -1.74 9.46 18.83
N LEU A 67 -2.87 9.40 19.54
CA LEU A 67 -3.58 10.60 19.97
C LEU A 67 -2.94 11.21 21.22
N GLN A 68 -2.52 12.46 21.12
CA GLN A 68 -2.07 13.29 22.21
C GLN A 68 -3.21 14.25 22.59
N THR A 69 -3.94 13.92 23.66
CA THR A 69 -5.07 14.73 24.12
C THR A 69 -4.65 16.00 24.84
N TYR A 70 -3.49 15.98 25.51
CA TYR A 70 -2.95 17.10 26.27
C TYR A 70 -1.47 17.32 25.98
N ASP A 71 -1.03 18.58 26.06
CA ASP A 71 0.38 18.95 26.00
C ASP A 71 1.10 18.79 27.35
N ARG A 72 2.40 19.07 27.38
CA ARG A 72 3.23 19.00 28.60
C ARG A 72 2.79 19.96 29.72
N ARG A 73 1.97 20.97 29.42
CA ARG A 73 1.47 21.97 30.36
C ARG A 73 0.06 21.62 30.86
N GLY A 74 -0.57 20.58 30.31
CA GLY A 74 -1.92 20.15 30.65
C GLY A 74 -3.00 20.84 29.82
N GLU A 75 -2.64 21.56 28.76
CA GLU A 75 -3.61 22.16 27.84
C GLU A 75 -4.13 21.11 26.88
N HIS A 76 -5.44 21.14 26.60
CA HIS A 76 -6.05 20.25 25.60
C HIS A 76 -5.55 20.60 24.19
N VAL A 77 -4.96 19.62 23.50
CA VAL A 77 -4.44 19.79 22.12
C VAL A 77 -5.06 18.83 21.11
N ASN A 78 -5.41 17.61 21.52
CA ASN A 78 -6.04 16.59 20.65
C ASN A 78 -5.33 16.40 19.29
N GLU A 79 -4.01 16.31 19.30
CA GLU A 79 -3.19 16.13 18.11
C GLU A 79 -2.95 14.64 17.82
N VAL A 80 -2.98 14.26 16.54
CA VAL A 80 -2.65 12.89 16.12
C VAL A 80 -1.23 12.87 15.56
N SER A 81 -0.32 12.19 16.25
CA SER A 81 1.06 12.00 15.82
C SER A 81 1.19 10.74 14.97
N TYR A 82 1.77 10.87 13.79
CA TYR A 82 2.08 9.77 12.88
C TYR A 82 3.58 9.47 12.90
N HIS A 83 3.94 8.20 12.74
CA HIS A 83 5.33 7.87 12.46
C HIS A 83 5.66 8.30 11.03
N ARG A 84 6.78 9.00 10.86
CA ARG A 84 7.29 9.27 9.52
C ARG A 84 7.91 8.00 8.98
N VAL A 85 7.20 7.35 8.07
CA VAL A 85 7.82 6.35 7.19
C VAL A 85 8.93 7.08 6.39
N PRO A 86 10.14 6.49 6.28
CA PRO A 86 11.28 7.11 5.63
C PRO A 86 11.06 7.39 4.13
#